data_AF-A0A3D4JS27-F1
#
_entry.id   AF-A0A3D4JS27-F1
#
_cell.length_a   1.000
_cell.length_b   1.000
_cell.length_c   1.000
_cell.angle_alpha   90.00
_cell.angle_beta   90.00
_cell.angle_gamma   90.00
#
_symmetry.space_group_name_H-M   'P 1'
#
loop_
_entity.id
_entity.type
_entity.pdbx_description
1 polymer ?
#
loop_
_entity_poly.entity_id
_entity_poly.type
_entity_poly.pdbx_seq_one_letter_code
_entity_poly.pdbx_strand_id
1 'polypeptide(L)'
;DNLRYQVICNNIPKNIDDLDFLNFMNEIGYRKQSINTSNFSSVDKIFVEKPAGERMAAGCIAVFRDILIFKKNKLVTGIAKICFSCHKYQLVGTEAQTENFGSNDDYSKLAGILYNTEINL
;
A
#
# COMPACT_ATOMS: atom_id res chain seq x y z
N ASP A 1 15.52 8.03 -14.02
CA ASP A 1 15.38 6.57 -14.14
C ASP A 1 13.91 6.24 -14.41
N ASN A 2 13.62 5.52 -15.49
CA ASN A 2 12.26 5.18 -15.93
C ASN A 2 11.56 4.27 -14.91
N LEU A 3 12.24 3.23 -14.41
CA LEU A 3 11.64 2.25 -13.50
C LEU A 3 11.19 2.91 -12.19
N ARG A 4 12.05 3.77 -11.61
CA ARG A 4 11.73 4.54 -10.40
C ARG A 4 10.43 5.34 -10.58
N TYR A 5 10.28 6.05 -11.68
CA TYR A 5 9.07 6.82 -11.96
C TYR A 5 7.84 5.91 -12.12
N GLN A 6 7.97 4.78 -12.79
CA GLN A 6 6.85 3.85 -13.02
C GLN A 6 6.34 3.21 -11.72
N VAL A 7 7.24 2.86 -10.79
CA VAL A 7 6.87 2.28 -9.49
C VAL A 7 6.30 3.35 -8.56
N ILE A 8 6.94 4.53 -8.47
CA ILE A 8 6.57 5.57 -7.50
C ILE A 8 5.31 6.34 -7.92
N CYS A 9 5.18 6.68 -9.21
CA CYS A 9 4.17 7.63 -9.68
C CYS A 9 3.13 7.02 -10.61
N ASN A 10 3.39 5.86 -11.19
CA ASN A 10 2.52 5.23 -12.17
C ASN A 10 2.01 3.87 -11.67
N ASN A 11 1.56 3.02 -12.58
CA ASN A 11 0.78 1.83 -12.27
C ASN A 11 1.60 0.52 -12.26
N ILE A 12 2.94 0.55 -12.17
CA ILE A 12 3.70 -0.69 -11.90
C ILE A 12 3.57 -1.02 -10.40
N PRO A 13 3.20 -2.25 -10.02
CA PRO A 13 2.86 -3.38 -10.89
C PRO A 13 1.44 -3.29 -11.44
N LYS A 14 1.22 -3.71 -12.69
CA LYS A 14 -0.12 -3.66 -13.31
C LYS A 14 -1.02 -4.82 -12.87
N ASN A 15 -0.42 -5.96 -12.55
CA ASN A 15 -1.10 -7.18 -12.10
C ASN A 15 -0.20 -7.93 -11.10
N ILE A 16 -0.71 -9.03 -10.56
CA ILE A 16 -0.03 -9.77 -9.49
C ILE A 16 1.22 -10.53 -9.96
N ASP A 17 1.36 -10.78 -11.26
CA ASP A 17 2.48 -11.50 -11.86
C ASP A 17 3.65 -10.57 -12.24
N ASP A 18 3.40 -9.26 -12.31
CA ASP A 18 4.39 -8.21 -12.56
C ASP A 18 5.27 -7.98 -11.30
N LEU A 19 6.10 -8.97 -10.98
CA LEU A 19 6.91 -9.00 -9.75
C LEU A 19 8.36 -8.59 -9.96
N ASP A 20 8.80 -8.40 -11.21
CA ASP A 20 10.20 -8.10 -11.55
C ASP A 20 10.70 -6.80 -10.89
N PHE A 21 9.80 -5.83 -10.69
CA PHE A 21 10.14 -4.57 -10.00
C PHE A 21 10.67 -4.79 -8.57
N LEU A 22 10.28 -5.88 -7.90
CA LEU A 22 10.73 -6.19 -6.55
C LEU A 22 12.26 -6.37 -6.45
N ASN A 23 12.91 -6.76 -7.55
CA ASN A 23 14.35 -6.96 -7.61
C ASN A 23 15.13 -5.65 -7.51
N PHE A 24 14.52 -4.52 -7.90
CA PHE A 24 15.19 -3.22 -8.01
C PHE A 24 14.76 -2.21 -6.95
N MET A 25 13.97 -2.64 -5.96
CA MET A 25 13.37 -1.74 -4.96
C MET A 25 14.40 -0.95 -4.17
N ASN A 26 15.51 -1.58 -3.77
CA ASN A 26 16.59 -0.91 -3.06
C ASN A 26 17.32 0.12 -3.95
N GLU A 27 17.53 -0.21 -5.23
CA GLU A 27 18.21 0.66 -6.19
C GLU A 27 17.40 1.92 -6.47
N ILE A 28 16.07 1.81 -6.51
CA ILE A 28 15.17 2.94 -6.70
C ILE A 28 14.83 3.66 -5.37
N GLY A 29 15.49 3.32 -4.26
CA GLY A 29 15.47 4.08 -3.01
C GLY A 29 14.47 3.62 -1.95
N TYR A 30 13.83 2.46 -2.11
CA TYR A 30 13.04 1.86 -1.03
C TYR A 30 13.92 1.05 -0.08
N ARG A 31 13.44 0.89 1.15
CA ARG A 31 14.01 -0.02 2.13
C ARG A 31 12.99 -1.09 2.45
N LYS A 32 13.39 -2.36 2.29
CA LYS A 32 12.56 -3.49 2.71
C LYS A 32 12.54 -3.61 4.23
N GLN A 33 11.35 -3.78 4.79
CA GLN A 33 11.14 -4.11 6.20
C GLN A 33 10.01 -5.14 6.34
N SER A 34 10.09 -5.98 7.36
CA SER A 34 9.02 -6.92 7.72
C SER A 34 8.11 -6.29 8.76
N ILE A 35 6.80 -6.44 8.58
CA ILE A 35 5.81 -6.08 9.61
C ILE A 35 5.80 -7.21 10.65
N ASN A 36 5.74 -6.86 11.94
CA ASN A 36 5.61 -7.84 13.02
C ASN A 36 4.30 -8.63 12.86
N THR A 37 4.38 -9.96 13.02
CA THR A 37 3.22 -10.86 12.93
C THR A 37 2.11 -10.50 13.94
N SER A 38 2.45 -9.87 15.07
CA SER A 38 1.45 -9.37 16.03
C SER A 38 0.51 -8.32 15.44
N ASN A 39 0.96 -7.60 14.39
CA ASN A 39 0.17 -6.56 13.74
C ASN A 39 -0.70 -7.10 12.60
N PHE A 40 -0.59 -8.38 12.23
CA PHE A 40 -1.29 -8.91 11.05
C PHE A 40 -2.81 -8.80 11.20
N SER A 41 -3.38 -9.12 12.37
CA SER A 41 -4.82 -8.96 12.58
C SER A 41 -5.28 -7.50 12.46
N SER A 42 -4.45 -6.54 12.86
CA SER A 42 -4.74 -5.11 12.71
C SER A 42 -4.65 -4.66 11.27
N VAL A 43 -3.69 -5.17 10.51
CA VAL A 43 -3.57 -4.95 9.06
C VAL A 43 -4.77 -5.57 8.33
N ASP A 44 -5.15 -6.81 8.65
CA ASP A 44 -6.27 -7.50 8.01
C ASP A 44 -7.58 -6.71 8.16
N LYS A 45 -7.83 -6.09 9.32
CA LYS A 45 -9.00 -5.24 9.56
C LYS A 45 -9.03 -3.95 8.72
N ILE A 46 -7.89 -3.51 8.21
CA ILE A 46 -7.77 -2.35 7.30
C ILE A 46 -8.05 -2.80 5.86
N PHE A 47 -7.52 -3.95 5.46
CA PHE A 47 -7.66 -4.51 4.12
C PHE A 47 -8.93 -5.37 3.97
N VAL A 48 -10.09 -4.77 4.28
CA VAL A 48 -11.43 -5.35 4.04
C VAL A 48 -12.24 -4.47 3.10
N GLU A 49 -13.22 -5.08 2.41
CA GLU A 49 -14.25 -4.31 1.73
C GLU A 49 -15.02 -3.45 2.74
N LYS A 50 -15.36 -2.23 2.32
CA LYS A 50 -16.11 -1.29 3.15
C LYS A 50 -17.39 -0.89 2.44
N PRO A 51 -18.49 -0.69 3.20
CA PRO A 51 -19.71 -0.15 2.64
C PRO A 51 -19.44 1.19 1.95
N ALA A 52 -20.30 1.56 1.01
CA ALA A 52 -20.23 2.84 0.33
C ALA A 52 -20.13 3.98 1.35
N GLY A 53 -19.12 4.83 1.21
CA GLY A 53 -18.84 5.94 2.12
C GLY A 53 -18.24 7.14 1.38
N GLU A 54 -18.18 8.28 2.05
CA GLU A 54 -17.63 9.50 1.46
C GLU A 54 -16.14 9.34 1.13
N ARG A 55 -15.78 9.69 -0.10
CA ARG A 55 -14.40 9.63 -0.59
C ARG A 55 -13.71 10.96 -0.35
N MET A 56 -12.53 10.91 0.25
CA MET A 56 -11.60 12.04 0.26
C MET A 56 -10.41 11.72 -0.64
N ALA A 57 -10.53 12.02 -1.94
CA ALA A 57 -9.42 11.94 -2.87
C ALA A 57 -8.94 13.36 -3.22
N ALA A 58 -7.72 13.72 -2.83
CA ALA A 58 -7.13 14.99 -3.22
C ALA A 58 -6.63 14.94 -4.68
N GLY A 59 -6.73 16.06 -5.41
CA GLY A 59 -6.28 16.22 -6.81
C GLY A 59 -4.76 16.17 -7.03
N CYS A 60 -3.99 15.50 -6.17
CA CYS A 60 -2.53 15.48 -6.20
C CYS A 60 -1.98 14.31 -7.03
N ILE A 61 -0.81 14.46 -7.65
CA ILE A 61 -0.09 13.32 -8.26
C ILE A 61 0.31 12.34 -7.15
N ALA A 62 0.01 11.06 -7.33
CA ALA A 62 0.39 10.05 -6.34
C ALA A 62 1.91 9.86 -6.33
N VAL A 63 2.48 9.83 -5.12
CA VAL A 63 3.87 9.43 -4.88
C VAL A 63 3.81 8.31 -3.86
N PHE A 64 3.80 7.07 -4.33
CA PHE A 64 3.62 5.88 -3.51
C PHE A 64 4.87 5.57 -2.69
N ARG A 65 5.02 6.22 -1.54
CA ARG A 65 6.18 6.06 -0.66
C ARG A 65 6.19 4.72 0.06
N ASP A 66 5.04 4.07 0.16
CA ASP A 66 4.87 2.81 0.89
C ASP A 66 4.29 1.76 -0.04
N ILE A 67 4.95 0.61 -0.09
CA ILE A 67 4.51 -0.57 -0.86
C ILE A 67 4.49 -1.76 0.07
N LEU A 68 3.29 -2.31 0.31
CA LEU A 68 3.08 -3.51 1.09
C LEU A 68 2.96 -4.71 0.15
N ILE A 69 3.72 -5.77 0.46
CA ILE A 69 3.73 -7.02 -0.30
C ILE A 69 3.15 -8.12 0.59
N PHE A 70 1.96 -8.59 0.26
CA PHE A 70 1.28 -9.65 0.99
C PHE A 70 1.73 -11.00 0.46
N LYS A 71 2.09 -11.90 1.38
CA LYS A 71 2.58 -13.23 1.03
C LYS A 71 1.88 -14.32 1.81
N LYS A 72 1.49 -15.39 1.13
CA LYS A 72 1.00 -16.64 1.71
C LYS A 72 1.84 -17.78 1.17
N ASN A 73 2.42 -18.60 2.06
CA ASN A 73 3.29 -19.72 1.66
C ASN A 73 4.39 -19.33 0.66
N LYS A 74 5.03 -18.16 0.89
CA LYS A 74 6.06 -17.54 0.02
C LYS A 74 5.58 -16.98 -1.32
N LEU A 75 4.33 -17.21 -1.72
CA LEU A 75 3.73 -16.63 -2.93
C LEU A 75 3.21 -15.23 -2.63
N VAL A 76 3.40 -14.29 -3.57
CA VAL A 76 2.80 -12.96 -3.49
C VAL A 76 1.32 -13.08 -3.82
N THR A 77 0.46 -12.69 -2.89
CA THR A 77 -1.00 -12.79 -3.03
C THR A 77 -1.68 -11.43 -3.13
N GLY A 78 -0.94 -10.35 -2.85
CA GLY A 78 -1.47 -9.00 -2.99
C GLY A 78 -0.36 -7.96 -2.89
N ILE A 79 -0.60 -6.80 -3.49
CA ILE A 79 0.28 -5.64 -3.45
C ILE A 79 -0.55 -4.40 -3.20
N ALA A 80 -0.14 -3.59 -2.22
CA ALA A 80 -0.75 -2.30 -1.94
C ALA A 80 0.30 -1.20 -2.04
N LYS A 81 0.09 -0.23 -2.92
CA LYS A 81 0.86 1.00 -2.99
C LYS A 81 0.07 2.13 -2.37
N ILE A 82 0.69 2.90 -1.49
CA ILE A 82 0.01 3.88 -0.66
C ILE A 82 0.78 5.19 -0.67
N CYS A 83 0.03 6.28 -0.88
CA CYS A 83 0.49 7.64 -0.66
C CYS A 83 -0.31 8.26 0.48
N PHE A 84 0.24 8.20 1.70
CA PHE A 84 -0.42 8.75 2.89
C PHE A 84 -0.70 10.26 2.80
N SER A 85 0.08 11.03 2.02
CA SER A 85 -0.11 12.50 1.96
C SER A 85 -1.30 12.94 1.09
N CYS A 86 -1.76 12.09 0.16
CA CYS A 86 -2.89 12.43 -0.70
C CYS A 86 -3.98 11.35 -0.74
N HIS A 87 -3.89 10.37 0.17
CA HIS A 87 -4.84 9.27 0.30
C HIS A 87 -5.11 8.54 -1.03
N LYS A 88 -4.06 8.42 -1.85
CA LYS A 88 -4.10 7.63 -3.08
C LYS A 88 -3.51 6.26 -2.82
N TYR A 89 -4.12 5.27 -3.46
CA TYR A 89 -3.71 3.88 -3.35
C TYR A 89 -3.79 3.17 -4.70
N GLN A 90 -3.09 2.05 -4.80
CA GLN A 90 -3.26 1.05 -5.84
C GLN A 90 -3.25 -0.32 -5.16
N LEU A 91 -4.32 -1.10 -5.31
CA LEU A 91 -4.40 -2.47 -4.81
C LEU A 91 -4.39 -3.44 -6.00
N VAL A 92 -3.57 -4.48 -5.91
CA VAL A 92 -3.38 -5.50 -6.96
C VAL A 92 -3.45 -6.88 -6.33
N GLY A 93 -4.05 -7.84 -7.04
CA GLY A 93 -4.20 -9.23 -6.58
C GLY A 93 -5.51 -9.51 -5.84
N THR A 94 -6.55 -8.68 -6.04
CA THR A 94 -7.87 -8.86 -5.43
C THR A 94 -8.97 -8.56 -6.43
N GLU A 95 -10.10 -9.25 -6.31
CA GLU A 95 -11.36 -8.96 -7.03
C GLU A 95 -12.34 -8.16 -6.17
N ALA A 96 -11.95 -7.85 -4.93
CA ALA A 96 -12.78 -7.12 -3.98
C ALA A 96 -13.10 -5.69 -4.47
N GLN A 97 -14.22 -5.13 -4.02
CA GLN A 97 -14.54 -3.72 -4.20
C GLN A 97 -13.65 -2.85 -3.31
N THR A 98 -12.59 -2.31 -3.90
CA THR A 98 -11.57 -1.53 -3.17
C THR A 98 -11.86 -0.05 -3.11
N GLU A 99 -12.92 0.42 -3.76
CA GLU A 99 -13.17 1.84 -4.05
C GLU A 99 -13.27 2.73 -2.79
N ASN A 100 -13.61 2.12 -1.64
CA ASN A 100 -13.74 2.78 -0.34
C ASN A 100 -12.56 2.47 0.61
N PHE A 101 -11.47 1.89 0.09
CA PHE A 101 -10.26 1.67 0.87
C PHE A 101 -9.71 2.99 1.43
N GLY A 102 -9.24 2.94 2.67
CA GLY A 102 -8.72 4.13 3.34
C GLY A 102 -9.80 5.07 3.89
N SER A 103 -11.09 4.68 3.85
CA SER A 103 -12.14 5.40 4.58
C SER A 103 -11.99 5.20 6.10
N ASN A 104 -12.68 6.04 6.86
CA ASN A 104 -12.48 6.18 8.31
C ASN A 104 -11.04 6.60 8.64
N ASP A 105 -10.47 6.03 9.70
CA ASP A 105 -9.12 6.29 10.22
C ASP A 105 -8.08 5.26 9.73
N ASP A 106 -8.37 4.54 8.64
CA ASP A 106 -7.51 3.48 8.09
C ASP A 106 -6.10 3.95 7.73
N TYR A 107 -5.96 5.12 7.09
CA TYR A 107 -4.65 5.68 6.76
C TYR A 107 -3.82 5.94 8.02
N SER A 108 -4.43 6.54 9.04
CA SER A 108 -3.78 6.83 10.32
C SER A 108 -3.40 5.55 11.06
N LYS A 109 -4.31 4.57 11.12
CA LYS A 109 -4.06 3.25 11.70
C LYS A 109 -2.92 2.52 11.00
N LEU A 110 -2.93 2.52 9.67
CA LEU A 110 -1.90 1.85 8.89
C LEU A 110 -0.55 2.54 9.06
N ALA A 111 -0.50 3.87 9.01
CA ALA A 111 0.73 4.63 9.26
C ALA A 111 1.30 4.33 10.66
N GLY A 112 0.45 4.28 11.69
CA GLY A 112 0.85 3.89 13.05
C GLY A 112 1.49 2.50 13.11
N ILE A 113 0.94 1.53 12.38
CA ILE A 113 1.50 0.17 12.28
C ILE A 113 2.86 0.17 11.55
N LEU A 114 2.97 0.92 10.43
CA LEU A 114 4.15 0.88 9.56
C LEU A 114 5.34 1.67 10.09
N TYR A 115 5.09 2.77 10.80
CA TYR A 115 6.14 3.67 11.27
C TYR A 115 6.43 3.53 12.76
N ASN A 116 5.67 2.68 13.48
CA ASN A 116 5.84 2.42 14.91
C ASN A 116 6.05 3.71 15.72
N THR A 117 5.26 4.74 15.40
CA THR A 117 5.42 6.08 15.93
C THR A 117 4.22 6.37 16.83
N GLU A 118 4.47 6.67 18.10
CA GLU A 118 3.60 7.57 18.86
C GLU A 118 3.54 8.87 18.05
N ILE A 119 2.46 9.08 17.31
CA ILE A 119 2.26 10.32 16.56
C ILE A 119 1.99 11.40 17.62
N ASN A 120 3.04 12.11 18.02
CA ASN A 120 2.88 13.42 18.62
C ASN A 120 2.47 14.37 17.49
N LEU A 121 1.16 14.61 17.39
CA LEU A 121 0.56 15.68 16.61
C LEU A 121 0.99 17.05 17.15
#